data_AF-A0A1G3R1W2-F1
#
_entry.id   AF-A0A1G3R1W2-F1
#
_cell.length_a   1.000
_cell.length_b   1.000
_cell.length_c   1.000
_cell.angle_alpha   90.00
_cell.angle_beta   90.00
_cell.angle_gamma   90.00
#
_symmetry.space_group_name_H-M   'P 1'
#
loop_
_entity.id
_entity.type
_entity.pdbx_description
1 polymer ?
#
loop_
_entity_poly.entity_id
_entity_poly.type
_entity_poly.pdbx_seq_one_letter_code
_entity_poly.pdbx_strand_id
1 'polypeptide(L)'
;MVPVNPHADSLEGERCYHRLTEIADKPEGALVLTGSSQTESVVRDAVQAGIRHLWIQQGSDSAAALELARKEGLSVVSGDCILMFAEPVASFHRFHRWIWKLLGRLPK
;
A
#
# COMPACT_ATOMS: atom_id res chain seq x y z
N MET A 1 6.09 -0.97 12.02
CA MET A 1 5.80 -1.41 10.62
C MET A 1 6.60 -2.67 10.36
N VAL A 2 6.09 -3.61 9.57
CA VAL A 2 6.82 -4.83 9.20
C VAL A 2 7.30 -4.68 7.75
N PRO A 3 8.62 -4.65 7.47
CA PRO A 3 9.11 -4.49 6.12
C PRO A 3 9.00 -5.79 5.32
N VAL A 4 8.57 -5.68 4.06
CA VAL A 4 8.45 -6.81 3.14
C VAL A 4 9.11 -6.47 1.82
N ASN A 5 10.15 -7.22 1.46
CA ASN A 5 10.87 -7.07 0.21
C ASN A 5 11.49 -8.43 -0.20
N PRO A 6 11.15 -8.98 -1.38
CA PRO A 6 11.70 -10.26 -1.83
C PRO A 6 13.23 -10.24 -2.07
N HIS A 7 13.87 -9.08 -2.04
CA HIS A 7 15.29 -8.89 -2.33
C HIS A 7 16.11 -8.38 -1.14
N ALA A 8 15.54 -8.32 0.07
CA ALA A 8 16.25 -7.88 1.26
C ALA A 8 15.93 -8.78 2.46
N ASP A 9 16.96 -9.13 3.24
CA ASP A 9 16.79 -9.87 4.50
C ASP A 9 16.61 -8.92 5.69
N SER A 10 17.06 -7.67 5.57
CA SER A 10 16.88 -6.62 6.58
C SER A 10 16.73 -5.24 5.96
N LEU A 11 16.00 -4.36 6.66
CA LEU A 11 15.86 -2.95 6.33
C LEU A 11 15.94 -2.15 7.63
N GLU A 12 16.83 -1.15 7.67
CA GLU A 12 17.06 -0.30 8.86
C GLU A 12 17.33 -1.09 10.17
N GLY A 13 17.96 -2.26 10.05
CA GLY A 13 18.27 -3.14 11.19
C GLY A 13 17.12 -4.05 11.63
N GLU A 14 15.94 -3.89 11.06
CA GLU A 14 14.78 -4.76 11.27
C GLU A 14 14.76 -5.91 10.28
N ARG A 15 14.23 -7.07 10.70
CA ARG A 15 14.04 -8.23 9.81
C ARG A 15 13.07 -7.85 8.69
N CYS A 16 13.46 -8.13 7.46
CA CYS A 16 12.61 -8.01 6.28
C CYS A 16 12.08 -9.39 5.86
N TYR A 17 10.78 -9.48 5.63
CA TYR A 17 10.16 -10.70 5.12
C TYR A 17 10.15 -10.66 3.59
N HIS A 18 10.25 -11.82 2.94
CA HIS A 18 10.19 -11.83 1.47
C HIS A 18 8.76 -11.79 0.95
N ARG A 19 7.80 -12.23 1.78
CA ARG A 19 6.36 -12.26 1.45
C ARG A 19 5.49 -11.91 2.65
N LEU A 20 4.30 -11.38 2.36
CA LEU A 20 3.28 -11.09 3.39
C LEU A 20 2.84 -12.35 4.14
N THR A 21 2.86 -13.50 3.47
CA THR A 21 2.45 -14.79 4.03
C THR A 21 3.40 -15.33 5.10
N GLU A 22 4.64 -14.86 5.17
CA GLU A 22 5.65 -15.28 6.16
C GLU A 22 5.47 -14.64 7.54
N ILE A 23 4.75 -13.52 7.61
CA ILE A 23 4.57 -12.76 8.85
C ILE A 23 3.65 -13.55 9.81
N ALA A 24 4.09 -13.91 11.01
CA ALA A 24 3.22 -14.64 11.95
C ALA A 24 2.04 -13.77 12.43
N ASP A 25 2.36 -12.60 13.00
CA ASP A 25 1.37 -11.62 13.46
C ASP A 25 1.00 -10.68 12.32
N LYS A 26 -0.06 -11.03 11.59
CA LYS A 26 -0.50 -10.31 10.38
C LYS A 26 -0.93 -8.87 10.72
N PRO A 27 -0.42 -7.86 10.00
CA PRO A 27 -0.92 -6.49 10.14
C PRO A 27 -2.35 -6.38 9.57
N GLU A 28 -3.09 -5.39 10.03
CA GLU A 28 -4.45 -5.12 9.53
C GLU A 28 -4.45 -4.60 8.08
N GLY A 29 -3.37 -3.93 7.67
CA GLY A 29 -3.21 -3.41 6.32
C GLY A 29 -1.77 -3.40 5.82
N ALA A 30 -1.61 -3.17 4.52
CA ALA A 30 -0.32 -3.09 3.84
C ALA A 30 -0.20 -1.86 2.94
N LEU A 31 0.97 -1.23 2.97
CA LEU A 31 1.38 -0.17 2.04
C LEU A 31 2.21 -0.78 0.91
N VAL A 32 1.69 -0.73 -0.30
CA VAL A 32 2.29 -1.33 -1.50
C VAL A 32 3.02 -0.25 -2.31
N LEU A 33 4.34 -0.39 -2.35
CA LEU A 33 5.29 0.50 -3.04
C LEU A 33 6.05 -0.25 -4.15
N THR A 34 5.54 -1.39 -4.60
CA THR A 34 6.15 -2.20 -5.67
C THR A 34 5.92 -1.58 -7.05
N GLY A 35 6.65 -2.04 -8.06
CA GLY A 35 6.32 -1.71 -9.46
C GLY A 35 4.94 -2.24 -9.83
N SER A 36 4.20 -1.51 -10.67
CA SER A 36 2.81 -1.81 -11.05
C SER A 36 2.59 -3.21 -11.62
N SER A 37 3.60 -3.76 -12.33
CA SER A 37 3.59 -5.13 -12.86
C SER A 37 3.62 -6.22 -11.78
N GLN A 38 4.08 -5.90 -10.57
CA GLN A 38 4.20 -6.85 -9.45
C GLN A 38 3.04 -6.72 -8.46
N THR A 39 2.32 -5.60 -8.47
CA THR A 39 1.27 -5.28 -7.50
C THR A 39 0.14 -6.31 -7.46
N GLU A 40 -0.23 -6.93 -8.60
CA GLU A 40 -1.24 -7.99 -8.59
C GLU A 40 -0.80 -9.19 -7.73
N SER A 41 0.48 -9.57 -7.79
CA SER A 41 1.02 -10.62 -6.94
C SER A 41 0.98 -10.25 -5.46
N VAL A 42 1.24 -8.98 -5.13
CA VAL A 42 1.13 -8.48 -3.76
C VAL A 42 -0.31 -8.53 -3.26
N VAL A 43 -1.28 -8.20 -4.10
CA VAL A 43 -2.71 -8.34 -3.78
C VAL A 43 -3.07 -9.80 -3.50
N ARG A 44 -2.59 -10.76 -4.31
CA ARG A 44 -2.80 -12.19 -4.05
C ARG A 44 -2.21 -12.63 -2.70
N ASP A 45 -0.97 -12.21 -2.42
CA ASP A 45 -0.31 -12.49 -1.16
C ASP A 45 -1.06 -11.88 0.04
N ALA A 46 -1.61 -10.67 -0.11
CA ALA A 46 -2.41 -10.02 0.92
C ALA A 46 -3.71 -10.81 1.22
N VAL A 47 -4.41 -11.26 0.17
CA VAL A 47 -5.61 -12.11 0.30
C VAL A 47 -5.29 -13.39 1.05
N GLN A 48 -4.21 -14.07 0.66
CA GLN A 48 -3.77 -15.31 1.32
C GLN A 48 -3.34 -15.07 2.77
N ALA A 49 -2.69 -13.94 3.04
CA ALA A 49 -2.28 -13.54 4.38
C ALA A 49 -3.43 -13.02 5.26
N GLY A 50 -4.65 -12.88 4.72
CA GLY A 50 -5.81 -12.36 5.44
C GLY A 50 -5.81 -10.84 5.65
N ILE A 51 -4.93 -10.11 4.95
CA ILE A 51 -4.84 -8.65 5.03
C ILE A 51 -5.96 -8.03 4.21
N ARG A 52 -6.78 -7.18 4.83
CA ARG A 52 -8.01 -6.65 4.20
C ARG A 52 -7.91 -5.22 3.70
N HIS A 53 -6.96 -4.45 4.22
CA HIS A 53 -6.78 -3.03 3.88
C HIS A 53 -5.48 -2.84 3.09
N LEU A 54 -5.56 -2.27 1.89
CA LEU A 54 -4.38 -1.97 1.08
C LEU A 54 -4.32 -0.48 0.77
N TRP A 55 -3.14 0.09 0.94
CA TRP A 55 -2.76 1.34 0.29
C TRP A 55 -1.83 1.02 -0.87
N ILE A 56 -2.29 1.23 -2.10
CA ILE A 56 -1.44 1.10 -3.29
C ILE A 56 -0.98 2.49 -3.67
N GLN A 57 0.31 2.76 -3.48
CA GLN A 57 0.89 4.08 -3.75
C GLN A 57 0.62 4.51 -5.19
N GLN A 58 0.36 5.80 -5.39
CA GLN A 58 0.28 6.40 -6.72
C GLN A 58 1.42 5.91 -7.64
N GLY A 59 1.08 5.29 -8.77
CA GLY A 59 2.05 4.76 -9.75
C GLY A 59 2.44 3.30 -9.53
N SER A 60 2.06 2.71 -8.39
CA SER A 60 2.17 1.27 -8.12
C SER A 60 0.90 0.52 -8.51
N ASP A 61 -0.18 1.19 -8.87
CA ASP A 61 -1.43 0.55 -9.26
C ASP A 61 -1.38 -0.07 -10.67
N SER A 62 -2.17 -1.13 -10.87
CA SER A 62 -2.45 -1.70 -12.19
C SER A 62 -3.90 -2.14 -12.26
N ALA A 63 -4.49 -2.12 -13.46
CA ALA A 63 -5.88 -2.50 -13.67
C ALA A 63 -6.17 -3.92 -13.14
N ALA A 64 -5.25 -4.86 -13.39
CA ALA A 64 -5.39 -6.24 -12.92
C ALA A 64 -5.36 -6.36 -11.39
N ALA A 65 -4.47 -5.61 -10.72
CA ALA A 65 -4.39 -5.59 -9.27
C ALA A 65 -5.66 -5.00 -8.61
N LEU A 66 -6.18 -3.90 -9.16
CA LEU A 66 -7.40 -3.25 -8.65
C LEU A 66 -8.64 -4.12 -8.88
N GLU A 67 -8.76 -4.75 -10.05
CA GLU A 67 -9.86 -5.68 -10.34
C GLU A 67 -9.83 -6.91 -9.44
N LEU A 68 -8.64 -7.46 -9.19
CA LEU A 68 -8.48 -8.57 -8.25
C LEU A 68 -8.87 -8.14 -6.83
N ALA A 69 -8.37 -7.00 -6.35
CA ALA A 69 -8.66 -6.54 -5.00
C ALA A 69 -10.17 -6.30 -4.79
N ARG A 70 -10.85 -5.73 -5.80
CA ARG A 70 -12.31 -5.56 -5.82
C ARG A 70 -13.04 -6.90 -5.78
N LYS A 71 -12.60 -7.88 -6.57
CA LYS A 71 -13.20 -9.23 -6.61
C LYS A 71 -13.09 -9.95 -5.27
N GLU A 72 -11.95 -9.79 -4.58
CA GLU A 72 -11.68 -10.41 -3.29
C GLU A 72 -12.22 -9.60 -2.09
N GLY A 73 -12.93 -8.49 -2.37
CA GLY A 73 -13.58 -7.66 -1.35
C GLY A 73 -12.61 -6.90 -0.44
N LEU A 74 -11.41 -6.57 -0.93
CA LEU A 74 -10.45 -5.77 -0.18
C LEU A 74 -10.83 -4.29 -0.17
N SER A 75 -10.54 -3.62 0.93
CA SER A 75 -10.62 -2.15 1.03
C SER A 75 -9.31 -1.55 0.50
N VAL A 76 -9.38 -0.84 -0.62
CA VAL A 76 -8.19 -0.30 -1.29
C VAL A 76 -8.25 1.21 -1.43
N VAL A 77 -7.17 1.88 -1.02
CA VAL A 77 -6.84 3.25 -1.45
C VAL A 77 -5.79 3.15 -2.55
N SER A 78 -6.01 3.82 -3.68
CA SER A 78 -5.08 3.83 -4.82
C SER A 78 -5.09 5.16 -5.56
N GLY A 79 -3.97 5.52 -6.17
CA GLY A 79 -3.84 6.77 -6.95
C GLY A 79 -3.50 8.00 -6.10
N ASP A 80 -3.45 7.84 -4.78
CA ASP A 80 -3.04 8.88 -3.84
C ASP A 80 -1.60 8.65 -3.34
N CYS A 81 -0.92 9.74 -3.01
CA CYS A 81 0.41 9.68 -2.39
C CYS A 81 0.29 9.57 -0.87
N ILE A 82 0.89 8.54 -0.26
CA ILE A 82 0.84 8.30 1.19
C ILE A 82 1.40 9.47 2.01
N LEU A 83 2.36 10.24 1.47
CA LEU A 83 2.97 11.39 2.16
C LEU A 83 2.01 12.57 2.35
N MET A 84 0.82 12.51 1.75
CA MET A 84 -0.30 13.41 2.07
C MET A 84 -0.99 13.09 3.40
N PHE A 85 -0.71 11.92 3.99
CA PHE A 85 -1.42 11.38 5.15
C PHE A 85 -0.45 10.96 6.26
N ALA A 86 0.74 10.47 5.90
CA ALA A 86 1.80 10.16 6.87
C ALA A 86 2.35 11.44 7.51
N GLU A 87 2.21 11.57 8.82
CA GLU A 87 2.72 12.72 9.56
C GLU A 87 4.25 12.65 9.76
N PRO A 88 4.97 13.78 9.68
CA PRO A 88 4.47 15.13 9.41
C PRO A 88 4.23 15.40 7.91
N VAL A 89 3.05 15.92 7.55
CA VAL A 89 2.74 16.33 6.17
C VAL A 89 3.37 17.70 5.88
N ALA A 90 4.50 17.69 5.17
CA ALA A 90 5.31 18.88 4.92
C ALA A 90 5.30 19.36 3.45
N SER A 91 5.70 20.62 3.24
CA SER A 91 6.04 21.19 1.94
C SER A 91 4.94 21.01 0.88
N PHE A 92 5.29 20.46 -0.29
CA PHE A 92 4.40 20.28 -1.42
C PHE A 92 3.22 19.34 -1.11
N HIS A 93 3.43 18.35 -0.22
CA HIS A 93 2.36 17.43 0.19
C HIS A 93 1.26 18.13 0.98
N ARG A 94 1.61 19.11 1.82
CA ARG A 94 0.62 19.94 2.53
C ARG A 94 -0.22 20.78 1.56
N PHE A 95 0.43 21.34 0.53
CA PHE A 95 -0.23 22.18 -0.47
C PHE A 95 -1.24 21.38 -1.31
N HIS A 96 -0.81 20.29 -1.96
CA HIS A 96 -1.73 19.53 -2.81
C HIS A 96 -2.80 18.78 -2.00
N ARG A 97 -2.52 18.36 -0.76
CA ARG A 97 -3.54 17.78 0.13
C ARG A 97 -4.67 18.76 0.41
N TRP A 98 -4.34 20.04 0.66
CA TRP A 98 -5.34 21.08 0.84
C TRP A 98 -6.18 21.29 -0.42
N ILE A 99 -5.56 21.29 -1.61
CA ILE A 99 -6.29 21.38 -2.89
C ILE A 99 -7.25 20.19 -3.04
N TRP A 100 -6.79 18.96 -2.82
CA TRP A 100 -7.63 17.77 -2.97
C TRP A 100 -8.75 17.72 -1.93
N LYS A 101 -8.51 18.24 -0.72
CA LYS A 101 -9.55 18.45 0.29
C LYS A 101 -10.65 19.39 -0.21
N LEU A 102 -10.27 20.54 -0.80
CA LEU A 102 -11.24 21.49 -1.35
C LEU A 102 -12.02 20.91 -2.54
N LEU A 103 -11.37 20.13 -3.38
CA LEU A 103 -11.99 19.48 -4.54
C LEU A 103 -12.79 18.21 -4.18
N GLY A 104 -12.81 17.79 -2.91
CA GLY A 104 -13.49 16.57 -2.46
C GLY A 104 -12.89 15.28 -3.03
N ARG A 105 -11.61 15.31 -3.42
CA ARG A 105 -10.90 14.20 -4.08
C ARG A 105 -10.09 13.32 -3.13
N LEU A 106 -10.14 13.57 -1.83
CA LEU A 106 -9.48 12.71 -0.86
C LEU A 106 -10.16 11.33 -0.82
N PRO A 107 -9.39 10.24 -0.64
CA PRO A 107 -9.93 8.90 -0.48
C PRO A 107 -10.86 8.84 0.74
N LYS A 108 -11.91 8.02 0.64
CA LYS A 108 -12.95 7.83 1.66
C LYS A 108 -12.74 6.55 2.43
#